data_AF-A0A259S537-F1
#
_entry.id   AF-A0A259S537-F1
#
_cell.length_a   1.000
_cell.length_b   1.000
_cell.length_c   1.000
_cell.angle_alpha   90.00
_cell.angle_beta   90.00
_cell.angle_gamma   90.00
#
_symmetry.space_group_name_H-M   'P 1'
#
loop_
_entity.id
_entity.type
_entity.pdbx_description
1 polymer ?
#
loop_
_entity_poly.entity_id
_entity_poly.type
_entity_poly.pdbx_seq_one_letter_code
_entity_poly.pdbx_strand_id
1 'polypeptide(L)'
;MAGEDLSSSELAEPPLPPLTREGFADVQHGLEDAVREATRRQGISRWFWGEGVCLLALVRLSRARGEQDPAEVAAFMDSFRAAPPVLEHVNNLAPGAALAELHRRDPRPEYRSLLDACLAWYETAPEATRDAGGALEHWPGGVWADTVYMAGQFLLRAGTALERQDLVSEAERQWIAHAELLQDEATGLLAHGTHQGVRIPCHWGRANAWFALSGADIL
;
A
#
# COMPACT_ATOMS: atom_id res chain seq x y z
N MET A 1 22.15 19.58 17.19
CA MET A 1 22.20 20.35 15.93
C MET A 1 21.16 21.44 16.03
N ALA A 2 21.55 22.70 15.88
CA ALA A 2 20.63 23.83 15.87
C ALA A 2 19.75 23.73 14.62
N GLY A 3 18.47 23.45 14.80
CA GLY A 3 17.52 23.06 13.76
C GLY A 3 16.63 24.19 13.28
N GLU A 4 17.16 25.39 13.09
CA GLU A 4 16.38 26.51 12.56
C GLU A 4 17.19 27.27 11.50
N ASP A 5 17.60 26.57 10.45
CA ASP A 5 17.92 27.24 9.20
C ASP A 5 16.60 27.57 8.50
N LEU A 6 16.13 28.81 8.70
CA LEU A 6 14.90 29.31 8.08
C LEU A 6 15.14 29.84 6.67
N SER A 7 16.36 29.79 6.12
CA SER A 7 16.67 30.38 4.81
C SER A 7 15.79 29.81 3.69
N SER A 8 15.44 28.53 3.74
CA SER A 8 14.47 27.93 2.81
C SER A 8 13.05 28.45 3.00
N SER A 9 12.62 28.74 4.23
CA SER A 9 11.31 29.28 4.54
C SER A 9 11.20 30.77 4.20
N GLU A 10 12.28 31.53 4.39
CA GLU A 10 12.37 32.96 4.05
C GLU A 10 12.36 33.22 2.53
N LEU A 11 12.81 32.24 1.74
CA LEU A 11 12.79 32.27 0.27
C LEU A 11 11.49 31.71 -0.33
N ALA A 12 10.60 31.14 0.48
CA ALA A 12 9.34 30.59 0.00
C ALA A 12 8.39 31.71 -0.45
N GLU A 13 7.63 31.47 -1.51
CA GLU A 13 6.57 32.39 -1.91
C GLU A 13 5.54 32.55 -0.78
N PRO A 14 4.89 33.73 -0.66
CA PRO A 14 3.83 33.92 0.32
C PRO A 14 2.73 32.86 0.18
N PRO A 15 2.11 32.41 1.30
CA PRO A 15 1.05 31.43 1.23
C PRO A 15 -0.11 31.94 0.36
N LEU A 16 -0.58 31.09 -0.54
CA LEU A 16 -1.72 31.40 -1.40
C LEU A 16 -2.99 31.61 -0.55
N PRO A 17 -3.91 32.49 -0.97
CA PRO A 17 -5.21 32.62 -0.31
C PRO A 17 -5.95 31.27 -0.31
N PRO A 18 -6.64 30.91 0.79
CA PRO A 18 -7.34 29.64 0.89
C PRO A 18 -8.47 29.57 -0.14
N LEU A 19 -8.63 28.40 -0.77
CA LEU A 19 -9.68 28.17 -1.75
C LEU A 19 -11.07 28.18 -1.10
N THR A 20 -12.07 28.67 -1.83
CA THR A 20 -13.47 28.42 -1.48
C THR A 20 -13.77 26.92 -1.65
N ARG A 21 -14.85 26.43 -1.05
CA ARG A 21 -15.25 25.01 -1.23
C ARG A 21 -15.47 24.65 -2.71
N GLU A 22 -16.09 25.54 -3.48
CA GLU A 22 -16.30 25.33 -4.92
C GLU A 22 -14.97 25.37 -5.69
N GLY A 23 -14.13 26.36 -5.42
CA GLY A 23 -12.80 26.45 -6.05
C GLY A 23 -11.89 25.28 -5.69
N PHE A 24 -12.04 24.70 -4.50
CA PHE A 24 -11.30 23.51 -4.10
C PHE A 24 -11.64 22.31 -5.00
N ALA A 25 -12.91 22.09 -5.34
CA ALA A 25 -13.31 20.96 -6.17
C ALA A 25 -12.67 20.99 -7.57
N ASP A 26 -12.66 22.16 -8.22
CA ASP A 26 -12.06 22.33 -9.54
C ASP A 26 -10.54 22.14 -9.51
N VAL A 27 -9.86 22.72 -8.53
CA VAL A 27 -8.41 22.54 -8.34
C VAL A 27 -8.07 21.08 -8.02
N GLN A 28 -8.91 20.43 -7.20
CA GLN A 28 -8.73 19.02 -6.82
C GLN A 28 -8.84 18.10 -8.03
N HIS A 29 -9.85 18.27 -8.89
CA HIS A 29 -9.97 17.47 -10.11
C HIS A 29 -8.80 17.67 -11.06
N GLY A 30 -8.36 18.93 -11.24
CA GLY A 30 -7.18 19.25 -12.06
C GLY A 30 -5.90 18.62 -11.53
N LEU A 31 -5.69 18.65 -10.21
CA LEU A 31 -4.55 17.99 -9.55
C LEU A 31 -4.59 16.47 -9.73
N GLU A 32 -5.73 15.84 -9.48
CA GLU A 32 -5.92 14.40 -9.66
C GLU A 32 -5.65 13.96 -11.11
N ASP A 33 -6.13 14.73 -12.09
CA ASP A 33 -5.85 14.46 -13.51
C ASP A 33 -4.37 14.59 -13.84
N ALA A 34 -3.71 15.64 -13.33
CA ALA A 34 -2.28 15.85 -13.54
C ALA A 34 -1.44 14.74 -12.89
N VAL A 35 -1.80 14.29 -11.67
CA VAL A 35 -1.13 13.18 -10.98
C VAL A 35 -1.35 11.87 -11.73
N ARG A 36 -2.59 11.57 -12.13
CA ARG A 36 -2.92 10.38 -12.94
C ARG A 36 -2.10 10.33 -14.23
N GLU A 37 -2.00 11.45 -14.95
CA GLU A 37 -1.21 11.52 -16.18
C GLU A 37 0.30 11.43 -15.92
N ALA A 38 0.80 12.03 -14.84
CA ALA A 38 2.19 11.88 -14.43
C ALA A 38 2.53 10.41 -14.10
N THR A 39 1.66 9.72 -13.37
CA THR A 39 1.80 8.28 -13.07
C THR A 39 1.83 7.44 -14.34
N ARG A 40 0.95 7.70 -15.31
CA ARG A 40 0.95 7.00 -16.61
C ARG A 40 2.27 7.17 -17.35
N ARG A 41 2.81 8.39 -17.39
CA ARG A 41 4.07 8.70 -18.10
C ARG A 41 5.31 8.06 -17.47
N GLN A 42 5.29 7.73 -16.18
CA GLN A 42 6.41 7.01 -15.54
C GLN A 42 6.53 5.56 -16.03
N GLY A 43 5.42 4.98 -16.53
CA GLY A 43 5.34 3.58 -16.93
C GLY A 43 5.10 2.66 -15.75
N ILE A 44 4.15 1.74 -15.90
CA ILE A 44 3.80 0.71 -14.92
C ILE A 44 3.94 -0.63 -15.64
N SER A 45 4.98 -1.40 -15.31
CA SER A 45 5.32 -2.61 -16.06
C SER A 45 5.76 -3.79 -15.21
N ARG A 46 6.19 -3.58 -13.97
CA ARG A 46 6.63 -4.66 -13.08
C ARG A 46 5.57 -4.99 -12.03
N TRP A 47 5.40 -6.28 -11.74
CA TRP A 47 4.64 -6.73 -10.58
C TRP A 47 5.44 -6.51 -9.28
N PHE A 48 5.40 -5.28 -8.76
CA PHE A 48 6.10 -4.91 -7.53
C PHE A 48 5.40 -3.77 -6.80
N TRP A 49 5.91 -3.41 -5.62
CA TRP A 49 5.21 -2.49 -4.71
C TRP A 49 4.97 -1.09 -5.28
N GLY A 50 5.92 -0.55 -6.03
CA GLY A 50 5.83 0.81 -6.59
C GLY A 50 4.64 0.92 -7.55
N GLU A 51 4.55 -0.05 -8.47
CA GLU A 51 3.41 -0.20 -9.37
C GLU A 51 2.11 -0.48 -8.60
N GLY A 52 2.15 -1.36 -7.60
CA GLY A 52 0.98 -1.71 -6.79
C GLY A 52 0.32 -0.50 -6.11
N VAL A 53 1.12 0.42 -5.55
CA VAL A 53 0.64 1.68 -4.98
C VAL A 53 -0.09 2.52 -6.03
N CYS A 54 0.53 2.71 -7.20
CA CYS A 54 -0.04 3.49 -8.30
C CYS A 54 -1.34 2.87 -8.82
N LEU A 55 -1.35 1.56 -9.07
CA LEU A 55 -2.50 0.82 -9.57
C LEU A 55 -3.69 0.92 -8.62
N LEU A 56 -3.47 0.75 -7.32
CA LEU A 56 -4.52 0.87 -6.31
C LEU A 56 -5.06 2.30 -6.24
N ALA A 57 -4.18 3.30 -6.29
CA ALA A 57 -4.58 4.71 -6.31
C ALA A 57 -5.45 5.06 -7.53
N LEU A 58 -5.10 4.56 -8.72
CA LEU A 58 -5.90 4.76 -9.95
C LEU A 58 -7.31 4.16 -9.81
N VAL A 59 -7.42 2.92 -9.30
CA VAL A 59 -8.72 2.27 -9.05
C VAL A 59 -9.55 3.04 -8.03
N ARG A 60 -8.93 3.54 -6.95
CA ARG A 60 -9.60 4.35 -5.92
C ARG A 60 -10.08 5.68 -6.47
N LEU A 61 -9.26 6.36 -7.27
CA LEU A 61 -9.62 7.63 -7.90
C LEU A 61 -10.84 7.47 -8.82
N SER A 62 -10.81 6.49 -9.73
CA SER A 62 -11.95 6.24 -10.62
C SER A 62 -13.22 5.90 -9.83
N ARG A 63 -13.10 5.10 -8.75
CA ARG A 63 -14.23 4.85 -7.84
C ARG A 63 -14.77 6.11 -7.19
N ALA A 64 -13.89 6.98 -6.68
CA ALA A 64 -14.28 8.22 -6.02
C ALA A 64 -15.03 9.16 -6.98
N ARG A 65 -14.71 9.09 -8.28
CA ARG A 65 -15.38 9.85 -9.35
C ARG A 65 -16.60 9.16 -9.96
N GLY A 66 -16.94 7.95 -9.54
CA GLY A 66 -18.00 7.15 -10.17
C GLY A 66 -17.67 6.72 -11.60
N GLU A 67 -16.39 6.70 -11.96
CA GLU A 67 -15.89 6.24 -13.25
C GLU A 67 -15.77 4.71 -13.29
N GLN A 68 -15.65 4.17 -14.51
CA GLN A 68 -15.31 2.75 -14.70
C GLN A 68 -13.86 2.48 -14.24
N ASP A 69 -13.54 1.21 -14.02
CA ASP A 69 -12.16 0.84 -13.69
C ASP A 69 -11.18 1.28 -14.78
N PRO A 70 -10.00 1.81 -14.40
CA PRO A 70 -9.04 2.30 -15.39
C PRO A 70 -8.55 1.16 -16.28
N ALA A 71 -8.70 1.32 -17.60
CA ALA A 71 -8.32 0.30 -18.58
C ALA A 71 -6.84 -0.09 -18.48
N GLU A 72 -5.97 0.86 -18.10
CA GLU A 72 -4.55 0.59 -17.89
C GLU A 72 -4.28 -0.38 -16.73
N VAL A 73 -5.10 -0.38 -15.68
CA VAL A 73 -4.95 -1.31 -14.56
C VAL A 73 -5.36 -2.70 -15.00
N ALA A 74 -6.49 -2.82 -15.71
CA ALA A 74 -6.94 -4.11 -16.26
C ALA A 74 -5.90 -4.67 -17.25
N ALA A 75 -5.38 -3.84 -18.15
CA ALA A 75 -4.35 -4.23 -19.10
C ALA A 75 -3.04 -4.68 -18.41
N PHE A 76 -2.65 -4.00 -17.33
CA PHE A 76 -1.52 -4.44 -16.50
C PHE A 76 -1.76 -5.83 -15.92
N MET A 77 -2.91 -6.09 -15.28
CA MET A 77 -3.23 -7.40 -14.72
C MET A 77 -3.28 -8.49 -15.80
N ASP A 78 -3.86 -8.15 -16.96
CA ASP A 78 -4.00 -9.08 -18.08
C ASP A 78 -2.65 -9.48 -18.70
N SER A 79 -1.63 -8.62 -18.60
CA SER A 79 -0.28 -8.93 -19.08
C SER A 79 0.37 -10.11 -18.32
N PHE A 80 -0.05 -10.37 -17.08
CA PHE A 80 0.43 -11.47 -16.24
C PHE A 80 -0.39 -12.77 -16.38
N ARG A 81 -1.37 -12.82 -17.31
CA ARG A 81 -2.19 -14.02 -17.52
C ARG A 81 -1.40 -15.17 -18.14
N ALA A 82 -0.57 -14.87 -19.14
CA ALA A 82 0.20 -15.89 -19.86
C ALA A 82 1.49 -16.29 -19.11
N ALA A 83 2.06 -15.33 -18.39
CA ALA A 83 3.24 -15.51 -17.54
C ALA A 83 2.93 -14.91 -16.16
N PRO A 84 2.53 -15.73 -15.18
CA PRO A 84 2.27 -15.27 -13.82
C PRO A 84 3.47 -14.52 -13.24
N PRO A 85 3.23 -13.56 -12.33
CA PRO A 85 4.32 -12.80 -11.73
C PRO A 85 5.17 -13.72 -10.85
N VAL A 86 6.46 -13.39 -10.74
CA VAL A 86 7.32 -14.00 -9.73
C VAL A 86 6.99 -13.37 -8.37
N LEU A 87 6.56 -14.20 -7.43
CA LEU A 87 6.27 -13.81 -6.05
C LEU A 87 7.38 -14.36 -5.16
N GLU A 88 8.27 -13.47 -4.72
CA GLU A 88 9.47 -13.84 -3.93
C GLU A 88 9.61 -12.98 -2.66
N HIS A 89 8.78 -11.96 -2.51
CA HIS A 89 8.89 -10.96 -1.46
C HIS A 89 7.54 -10.32 -1.14
N VAL A 90 7.36 -9.81 0.10
CA VAL A 90 6.08 -9.20 0.54
C VAL A 90 5.64 -8.03 -0.34
N ASN A 91 6.60 -7.29 -0.89
CA ASN A 91 6.40 -6.23 -1.88
C ASN A 91 5.64 -6.67 -3.13
N ASN A 92 5.68 -7.96 -3.49
CA ASN A 92 4.91 -8.50 -4.61
C ASN A 92 3.42 -8.65 -4.28
N LEU A 93 2.97 -8.48 -3.03
CA LEU A 93 1.54 -8.54 -2.68
C LEU A 93 0.77 -7.25 -3.03
N ALA A 94 1.47 -6.11 -3.07
CA ALA A 94 0.82 -4.81 -3.25
C ALA A 94 -0.02 -4.67 -4.54
N PRO A 95 0.41 -5.14 -5.73
CA PRO A 95 -0.46 -5.15 -6.91
C PRO A 95 -1.75 -5.97 -6.73
N GLY A 96 -1.70 -7.01 -5.89
CA GLY A 96 -2.85 -7.84 -5.54
C GLY A 96 -4.01 -7.05 -4.91
N ALA A 97 -3.73 -5.93 -4.23
CA ALA A 97 -4.76 -5.07 -3.65
C ALA A 97 -5.64 -4.42 -4.74
N ALA A 98 -5.03 -3.94 -5.83
CA ALA A 98 -5.76 -3.38 -6.96
C ALA A 98 -6.53 -4.48 -7.72
N LEU A 99 -5.88 -5.64 -7.92
CA LEU A 99 -6.50 -6.81 -8.54
C LEU A 99 -7.76 -7.26 -7.79
N ALA A 100 -7.72 -7.28 -6.46
CA ALA A 100 -8.87 -7.67 -5.64
C ALA A 100 -10.06 -6.70 -5.81
N GLU A 101 -9.81 -5.40 -5.95
CA GLU A 101 -10.87 -4.42 -6.23
C GLU A 101 -11.49 -4.61 -7.61
N LEU A 102 -10.69 -4.93 -8.64
CA LEU A 102 -11.20 -5.28 -9.97
C LEU A 102 -12.04 -6.55 -9.91
N HIS A 103 -11.51 -7.62 -9.29
CA HIS A 103 -12.20 -8.90 -9.15
C HIS A 103 -13.54 -8.77 -8.42
N ARG A 104 -13.61 -7.92 -7.38
CA ARG A 104 -14.84 -7.69 -6.63
C ARG A 104 -15.95 -7.07 -7.49
N ARG A 105 -15.61 -6.25 -8.47
CA ARG A 105 -16.59 -5.59 -9.35
C ARG A 105 -16.95 -6.45 -10.55
N ASP A 106 -15.96 -7.14 -11.12
CA ASP A 106 -16.10 -8.02 -12.26
C ASP A 106 -15.30 -9.32 -12.01
N PRO A 107 -15.92 -10.34 -11.39
CA PRO A 107 -15.25 -11.58 -11.05
C PRO A 107 -14.82 -12.36 -12.30
N ARG A 108 -13.52 -12.48 -12.50
CA ARG A 108 -12.91 -13.28 -13.58
C ARG A 108 -12.07 -14.44 -13.01
N PRO A 109 -12.13 -15.64 -13.60
CA PRO A 109 -11.30 -16.77 -13.19
C PRO A 109 -9.80 -16.46 -13.18
N GLU A 110 -9.32 -15.64 -14.11
CA GLU A 110 -7.91 -15.29 -14.21
C GLU A 110 -7.45 -14.36 -13.10
N TYR A 111 -8.32 -13.42 -12.70
CA TYR A 111 -8.05 -12.58 -11.52
C TYR A 111 -8.07 -13.42 -10.25
N ARG A 112 -9.00 -14.37 -10.17
CA ARG A 112 -9.03 -15.32 -9.04
C ARG A 112 -7.73 -16.10 -8.93
N SER A 113 -7.21 -16.65 -10.03
CA SER A 113 -5.95 -17.41 -10.02
C SER A 113 -4.76 -16.57 -9.54
N LEU A 114 -4.68 -15.30 -9.93
CA LEU A 114 -3.62 -14.39 -9.48
C LEU A 114 -3.76 -14.03 -7.99
N LEU A 115 -4.99 -13.84 -7.50
CA LEU A 115 -5.26 -13.63 -6.07
C LEU A 115 -4.87 -14.86 -5.25
N ASP A 116 -5.26 -16.06 -5.70
CA ASP A 116 -4.93 -17.33 -5.05
C ASP A 116 -3.41 -17.56 -5.02
N ALA A 117 -2.67 -17.16 -6.06
CA ALA A 117 -1.20 -17.21 -6.05
C ALA A 117 -0.58 -16.28 -4.99
N CYS A 118 -1.11 -15.07 -4.83
CA CYS A 118 -0.67 -14.13 -3.79
C CYS A 118 -0.98 -14.65 -2.38
N LEU A 119 -2.15 -15.26 -2.18
CA LEU A 119 -2.53 -15.90 -0.92
C LEU A 119 -1.64 -17.11 -0.62
N ALA A 120 -1.37 -17.96 -1.61
CA ALA A 120 -0.49 -19.11 -1.45
C ALA A 120 0.93 -18.70 -1.05
N TRP A 121 1.47 -17.62 -1.65
CA TRP A 121 2.75 -17.06 -1.24
C TRP A 121 2.70 -16.60 0.24
N TYR A 122 1.69 -15.83 0.61
CA TYR A 122 1.53 -15.32 1.98
C TYR A 122 1.41 -16.44 3.03
N GLU A 123 0.69 -17.52 2.70
CA GLU A 123 0.40 -18.61 3.62
C GLU A 123 1.55 -19.62 3.73
N THR A 124 2.28 -19.89 2.65
CA THR A 124 3.16 -21.07 2.58
C THR A 124 4.55 -20.83 1.99
N ALA A 125 4.87 -19.64 1.48
CA ALA A 125 6.20 -19.40 0.93
C ALA A 125 7.26 -19.48 2.04
N PRO A 126 8.41 -20.13 1.78
CA PRO A 126 9.48 -20.22 2.78
C PRO A 126 10.06 -18.84 3.14
N GLU A 127 9.95 -17.85 2.25
CA GLU A 127 10.37 -16.47 2.49
C GLU A 127 9.36 -15.66 3.32
N ALA A 128 8.08 -16.07 3.37
CA ALA A 128 7.00 -15.45 4.14
C ALA A 128 7.09 -15.81 5.64
N THR A 129 8.26 -15.53 6.20
CA THR A 129 8.62 -15.76 7.60
C THR A 129 7.86 -14.85 8.55
N ARG A 130 7.72 -15.27 9.80
CA ARG A 130 7.03 -14.53 10.86
C ARG A 130 7.89 -14.49 12.11
N ASP A 131 7.81 -13.38 12.83
CA ASP A 131 8.48 -13.29 14.13
C ASP A 131 7.72 -14.08 15.22
N ALA A 132 8.23 -14.02 16.46
CA ALA A 132 7.62 -14.73 17.59
C ALA A 132 6.19 -14.28 17.93
N GLY A 133 5.82 -13.04 17.59
CA GLY A 133 4.47 -12.48 17.73
C GLY A 133 3.55 -12.76 16.54
N GLY A 134 4.06 -13.42 15.48
CA GLY A 134 3.30 -13.74 14.28
C GLY A 134 3.24 -12.60 13.25
N ALA A 135 3.98 -11.50 13.46
CA ALA A 135 4.12 -10.43 12.49
C ALA A 135 4.87 -10.95 11.26
N LEU A 136 4.32 -10.73 10.07
CA LEU A 136 4.98 -11.06 8.82
C LEU A 136 6.28 -10.26 8.72
N GLU A 137 7.39 -10.96 8.50
CA GLU A 137 8.68 -10.32 8.31
C GLU A 137 8.82 -9.82 6.86
N HIS A 138 9.42 -8.64 6.69
CA HIS A 138 9.78 -8.10 5.37
C HIS A 138 10.87 -8.96 4.71
N TRP A 139 11.76 -9.51 5.54
CA TRP A 139 12.71 -10.58 5.24
C TRP A 139 12.99 -11.34 6.54
N PRO A 140 13.58 -12.54 6.50
CA PRO A 140 13.88 -13.32 7.70
C PRO A 140 14.63 -12.52 8.78
N GLY A 141 13.99 -12.33 9.93
CA GLY A 141 14.47 -11.55 11.06
C GLY A 141 14.25 -10.04 10.98
N GLY A 142 13.45 -9.52 10.04
CA GLY A 142 13.21 -8.08 9.90
C GLY A 142 11.74 -7.74 9.68
N VAL A 143 11.08 -7.19 10.70
CA VAL A 143 9.69 -6.69 10.63
C VAL A 143 9.72 -5.21 10.30
N TRP A 144 9.09 -4.79 9.20
CA TRP A 144 9.12 -3.40 8.71
C TRP A 144 7.72 -2.81 8.64
N ALA A 145 7.56 -1.53 8.98
CA ALA A 145 6.26 -0.85 8.95
C ALA A 145 5.62 -0.86 7.54
N ASP A 146 6.44 -0.86 6.48
CA ASP A 146 6.00 -0.94 5.09
C ASP A 146 5.18 -2.21 4.80
N THR A 147 5.47 -3.32 5.50
CA THR A 147 4.81 -4.63 5.31
C THR A 147 3.30 -4.54 5.49
N VAL A 148 2.79 -3.76 6.45
CA VAL A 148 1.33 -3.66 6.67
C VAL A 148 0.62 -2.92 5.56
N TYR A 149 1.30 -2.07 4.79
CA TYR A 149 0.71 -1.53 3.57
C TYR A 149 0.73 -2.60 2.47
N MET A 150 1.86 -3.26 2.23
CA MET A 150 1.98 -4.23 1.12
C MET A 150 1.07 -5.45 1.30
N ALA A 151 1.16 -6.12 2.45
CA ALA A 151 0.38 -7.31 2.76
C ALA A 151 -1.01 -6.94 3.30
N GLY A 152 -1.12 -5.98 4.22
CA GLY A 152 -2.40 -5.65 4.86
C GLY A 152 -3.44 -5.13 3.86
N GLN A 153 -3.05 -4.25 2.93
CA GLN A 153 -3.96 -3.77 1.88
C GLN A 153 -4.43 -4.89 0.96
N PHE A 154 -3.53 -5.83 0.64
CA PHE A 154 -3.87 -7.00 -0.14
C PHE A 154 -4.85 -7.91 0.61
N LEU A 155 -4.54 -8.30 1.85
CA LEU A 155 -5.37 -9.20 2.67
C LEU A 155 -6.77 -8.64 2.90
N LEU A 156 -6.88 -7.36 3.27
CA LEU A 156 -8.16 -6.69 3.48
C LEU A 156 -9.04 -6.74 2.23
N ARG A 157 -8.46 -6.43 1.06
CA ARG A 157 -9.19 -6.35 -0.21
C ARG A 157 -9.49 -7.72 -0.79
N ALA A 158 -8.54 -8.65 -0.72
CA ALA A 158 -8.76 -10.04 -1.11
C ALA A 158 -9.83 -10.70 -0.21
N GLY A 159 -9.77 -10.48 1.10
CA GLY A 159 -10.78 -10.93 2.05
C GLY A 159 -12.17 -10.41 1.71
N THR A 160 -12.28 -9.11 1.41
CA THR A 160 -13.55 -8.51 0.99
C THR A 160 -14.03 -9.05 -0.37
N ALA A 161 -13.14 -9.14 -1.36
CA ALA A 161 -13.47 -9.58 -2.72
C ALA A 161 -13.85 -11.07 -2.82
N LEU A 162 -13.28 -11.90 -1.94
CA LEU A 162 -13.48 -13.35 -1.90
C LEU A 162 -14.42 -13.78 -0.76
N GLU A 163 -15.03 -12.82 -0.06
CA GLU A 163 -15.91 -13.07 1.10
C GLU A 163 -15.24 -13.91 2.22
N ARG A 164 -13.94 -13.72 2.40
CA ARG A 164 -13.09 -14.39 3.41
C ARG A 164 -12.80 -13.46 4.59
N GLN A 165 -13.64 -13.54 5.62
CA GLN A 165 -13.50 -12.75 6.85
C GLN A 165 -12.22 -13.05 7.64
N ASP A 166 -11.68 -14.25 7.49
CA ASP A 166 -10.41 -14.65 8.10
C ASP A 166 -9.23 -13.84 7.58
N LEU A 167 -9.24 -13.45 6.29
CA LEU A 167 -8.23 -12.58 5.68
C LEU A 167 -8.38 -11.12 6.12
N VAL A 168 -9.62 -10.63 6.27
CA VAL A 168 -9.89 -9.30 6.83
C VAL A 168 -9.34 -9.20 8.25
N SER A 169 -9.67 -10.21 9.07
CA SER A 169 -9.15 -10.29 10.44
C SER A 169 -7.63 -10.46 10.49
N GLU A 170 -7.02 -11.10 9.49
CA GLU A 170 -5.56 -11.21 9.40
C GLU A 170 -4.91 -9.87 9.08
N ALA A 171 -5.50 -9.04 8.23
CA ALA A 171 -5.00 -7.69 7.98
C ALA A 171 -4.95 -6.85 9.27
N GLU A 172 -6.02 -6.91 10.08
CA GLU A 172 -6.09 -6.28 11.41
C GLU A 172 -5.01 -6.81 12.36
N ARG A 173 -4.88 -8.15 12.47
CA ARG A 173 -3.86 -8.79 13.32
C ARG A 173 -2.45 -8.38 12.92
N GLN A 174 -2.15 -8.32 11.62
CA GLN A 174 -0.86 -7.88 11.14
C GLN A 174 -0.57 -6.43 11.51
N TRP A 175 -1.56 -5.54 11.37
CA TRP A 175 -1.41 -4.14 11.76
C TRP A 175 -1.09 -3.99 13.25
N ILE A 176 -1.82 -4.69 14.12
CA ILE A 176 -1.60 -4.69 15.58
C ILE A 176 -0.23 -5.27 15.93
N ALA A 177 0.13 -6.44 15.39
CA ALA A 177 1.41 -7.08 15.70
C ALA A 177 2.60 -6.19 15.30
N HIS A 178 2.53 -5.51 14.16
CA HIS A 178 3.56 -4.54 13.77
C HIS A 178 3.58 -3.32 14.69
N ALA A 179 2.43 -2.83 15.17
CA ALA A 179 2.36 -1.73 16.13
C ALA A 179 3.11 -2.08 17.43
N GLU A 180 2.80 -3.25 18.01
CA GLU A 180 3.40 -3.74 19.25
C GLU A 180 4.93 -3.84 19.13
N LEU A 181 5.42 -4.26 17.97
CA LEU A 181 6.84 -4.41 17.72
C LEU A 181 7.57 -3.11 17.41
N LEU A 182 6.93 -2.15 16.75
CA LEU A 182 7.62 -1.00 16.16
C LEU A 182 7.33 0.33 16.86
N GLN A 183 6.21 0.45 17.58
CA GLN A 183 5.80 1.73 18.17
C GLN A 183 6.68 2.11 19.37
N ASP A 184 7.21 3.32 19.31
CA ASP A 184 7.85 4.00 20.43
C ASP A 184 6.78 4.61 21.34
N GLU A 185 6.68 4.13 22.58
CA GLU A 185 5.69 4.61 23.55
C GLU A 185 5.88 6.08 23.93
N ALA A 186 7.10 6.63 23.84
CA ALA A 186 7.37 8.01 24.24
C ALA A 186 6.89 9.02 23.18
N THR A 187 6.93 8.65 21.90
CA THR A 187 6.64 9.55 20.78
C THR A 187 5.36 9.19 20.03
N GLY A 188 4.88 7.95 20.16
CA GLY A 188 3.80 7.37 19.36
C GLY A 188 4.18 7.04 17.92
N LEU A 189 5.41 7.36 17.50
CA LEU A 189 5.93 7.07 16.16
C LEU A 189 6.38 5.61 16.05
N LEU A 190 6.46 5.12 14.82
CA LEU A 190 6.94 3.78 14.50
C LEU A 190 8.43 3.85 14.14
N ALA A 191 9.24 2.99 14.74
CA ALA A 191 10.52 2.59 14.18
C ALA A 191 10.29 2.05 12.76
N HIS A 192 11.19 2.37 11.82
CA HIS A 192 11.05 1.89 10.44
C HIS A 192 10.94 0.36 10.37
N GLY A 193 11.76 -0.34 11.15
CA GLY A 193 11.70 -1.78 11.23
C GLY A 193 12.60 -2.34 12.32
N THR A 194 12.70 -3.67 12.36
CA THR A 194 13.61 -4.42 13.23
C THR A 194 14.71 -5.10 12.42
N HIS A 195 15.79 -5.46 13.11
CA HIS A 195 16.79 -6.41 12.66
C HIS A 195 17.08 -7.39 13.79
N GLN A 196 16.75 -8.66 13.59
CA GLN A 196 16.82 -9.72 14.59
C GLN A 196 16.10 -9.34 15.89
N GLY A 197 14.88 -8.78 15.75
CA GLY A 197 14.06 -8.31 16.88
C GLY A 197 14.50 -6.98 17.49
N VAL A 198 15.63 -6.40 17.07
CA VAL A 198 16.10 -5.10 17.58
C VAL A 198 15.56 -3.97 16.69
N ARG A 199 14.83 -3.00 17.28
CA ARG A 199 14.31 -1.83 16.56
C ARG A 199 15.44 -0.98 15.99
N ILE A 200 15.30 -0.57 14.73
CA ILE A 200 16.16 0.41 14.09
C ILE A 200 15.75 1.80 14.60
N PRO A 201 16.64 2.59 15.25
CA PRO A 201 16.29 3.86 15.88
C PRO A 201 16.12 4.99 14.84
N CYS A 202 15.12 4.83 13.97
CA CYS A 202 14.80 5.76 12.88
C CYS A 202 13.29 5.80 12.66
N HIS A 203 12.68 6.95 12.93
CA HIS A 203 11.26 7.23 12.66
C HIS A 203 11.10 7.82 11.26
N TRP A 204 11.35 7.01 10.24
CA TRP A 204 11.31 7.47 8.86
C TRP A 204 9.88 7.80 8.42
N GLY A 205 9.69 8.99 7.84
CA GLY A 205 8.36 9.53 7.54
C GLY A 205 7.55 8.65 6.58
N ARG A 206 8.17 8.04 5.58
CA ARG A 206 7.46 7.17 4.62
C ARG A 206 6.95 5.88 5.27
N ALA A 207 7.75 5.25 6.13
CA ALA A 207 7.33 4.07 6.90
C ALA A 207 6.13 4.38 7.81
N ASN A 208 6.16 5.51 8.51
CA ASN A 208 5.05 5.96 9.34
C ASN A 208 3.79 6.26 8.49
N ALA A 209 3.97 6.86 7.31
CA ALA A 209 2.87 7.10 6.37
C ALA A 209 2.25 5.80 5.85
N TRP A 210 3.05 4.78 5.52
CA TRP A 210 2.53 3.46 5.12
C TRP A 210 1.71 2.80 6.22
N PHE A 211 2.21 2.86 7.46
CA PHE A 211 1.51 2.32 8.61
C PHE A 211 0.16 3.02 8.84
N ALA A 212 0.16 4.35 8.76
CA ALA A 212 -1.05 5.17 8.92
C ALA A 212 -2.06 4.94 7.78
N LEU A 213 -1.61 4.91 6.52
CA LEU A 213 -2.47 4.61 5.37
C LEU A 213 -3.08 3.22 5.48
N SER A 214 -2.32 2.23 5.95
CA SER A 214 -2.85 0.89 6.20
C SER A 214 -3.94 0.89 7.26
N GLY A 215 -3.68 1.54 8.41
CA GLY A 215 -4.65 1.66 9.49
C GLY A 215 -5.94 2.37 9.07
N ALA A 216 -5.85 3.41 8.23
CA ALA A 216 -7.01 4.17 7.75
C ALA A 216 -7.98 3.37 6.87
N ASP A 217 -7.53 2.26 6.25
CA ASP A 217 -8.40 1.34 5.51
C ASP A 217 -8.86 0.14 6.36
N ILE A 218 -8.06 -0.24 7.37
CA ILE A 218 -8.29 -1.44 8.20
C ILE A 218 -9.27 -1.15 9.35
N LEU A 219 -9.21 0.04 9.95
CA LEU A 219 -10.02 0.47 11.10
C LEU A 219 -11.28 1.23 10.66
#